data_AF-A0A7W3WQA8-F1
#
_entry.id   AF-A0A7W3WQA8-F1
#
_cell.length_a   1.000
_cell.length_b   1.000
_cell.length_c   1.000
_cell.angle_alpha   90.00
_cell.angle_beta   90.00
_cell.angle_gamma   90.00
#
_symmetry.space_group_name_H-M   'P 1'
#
loop_
_entity.id
_entity.type
_entity.pdbx_description
1 polymer ?
#
loop_
_entity_poly.entity_id
_entity_poly.type
_entity_poly.pdbx_seq_one_letter_code
_entity_poly.pdbx_strand_id
1 'polypeptide(L)'
;CHTGGPPDLTADVPVDHWVIFGTDDAPDDWGTPVTYPADVTPALRSYLPTRITGAHLTDTHLPNGDFALAHDHLLTSGPDHVYRSSPTPS
;
A
#
# COMPACT_ATOMS: atom_id res chain seq x y z
N CYS A 1 20.19 16.22 2.97
CA CYS A 1 20.80 16.54 1.66
C CYS A 1 21.40 15.26 1.09
N HIS A 2 20.93 14.81 -0.08
CA HIS A 2 21.37 13.55 -0.68
C HIS A 2 22.86 13.63 -1.02
N THR A 3 23.64 12.64 -0.58
CA THR A 3 25.10 12.60 -0.72
C THR A 3 25.58 12.23 -2.13
N GLY A 4 24.66 11.84 -3.03
CA GLY A 4 24.97 11.41 -4.40
C GLY A 4 25.64 10.04 -4.51
N GLY A 5 25.89 9.35 -3.39
CA GLY A 5 26.37 7.97 -3.36
C GLY A 5 25.25 6.96 -3.61
N PRO A 6 25.59 5.70 -3.92
CA PRO A 6 24.60 4.63 -4.04
C PRO A 6 23.82 4.49 -2.72
N PRO A 7 22.51 4.19 -2.78
CA PRO A 7 21.70 3.98 -1.58
C PRO A 7 22.29 2.83 -0.75
N ASP A 8 22.43 3.05 0.56
CA ASP A 8 22.69 1.97 1.49
C ASP A 8 21.42 1.12 1.58
N LEU A 9 21.43 -0.07 0.97
CA LEU A 9 20.30 -1.00 0.96
C LEU A 9 20.06 -1.66 2.32
N THR A 10 20.86 -1.37 3.34
CA THR A 10 20.69 -1.87 4.70
C THR A 10 20.36 -0.77 5.70
N ALA A 11 20.41 0.50 5.28
CA ALA A 11 20.03 1.62 6.12
C ALA A 11 18.56 1.53 6.51
N ASP A 12 18.27 1.80 7.79
CA ASP A 12 16.92 1.91 8.31
C ASP A 12 16.42 3.35 8.07
N VAL A 13 15.34 3.50 7.31
CA VAL A 13 14.86 4.79 6.81
C VAL A 13 13.46 5.06 7.38
N PRO A 14 13.21 6.24 7.97
CA PRO A 14 11.86 6.60 8.40
C PRO A 14 10.94 6.66 7.19
N VAL A 15 9.78 6.00 7.29
CA VAL A 15 8.76 6.06 6.25
C VAL A 15 7.61 6.97 6.65
N ASP A 16 7.02 7.63 5.67
CA ASP A 16 5.80 8.43 5.80
C ASP A 16 4.91 8.15 4.58
N HIS A 17 4.43 6.92 4.48
CA HIS A 17 3.68 6.45 3.30
C HIS A 17 2.26 6.02 3.67
N TRP A 18 1.29 6.46 2.87
CA TRP A 18 -0.03 5.83 2.84
C TRP A 18 -0.02 4.68 1.83
N VAL A 19 -0.37 3.49 2.29
CA VAL A 19 -0.71 2.37 1.43
C VAL A 19 -2.22 2.30 1.34
N ILE A 20 -2.75 2.28 0.12
CA ILE A 20 -4.19 2.17 -0.15
C ILE A 20 -4.40 1.04 -1.15
N PHE A 21 -5.34 0.15 -0.84
CA PHE A 21 -5.67 -0.99 -1.67
C PHE A 21 -7.19 -1.06 -1.89
N GLY A 22 -7.61 -1.29 -3.13
CA GLY A 22 -8.99 -1.52 -3.53
C GLY A 22 -9.04 -2.68 -4.50
N THR A 23 -10.05 -3.54 -4.37
CA THR A 23 -10.19 -4.76 -5.16
C THR A 23 -11.66 -5.15 -5.31
N ASP A 24 -11.97 -5.86 -6.38
CA ASP A 24 -13.29 -6.47 -6.63
C ASP A 24 -13.42 -7.87 -6.01
N ASP A 25 -12.31 -8.46 -5.56
CA ASP A 25 -12.26 -9.83 -5.01
C ASP A 25 -12.50 -9.89 -3.48
N ALA A 26 -12.91 -8.78 -2.87
CA ALA A 26 -13.05 -8.68 -1.42
C ALA A 26 -14.42 -9.16 -0.90
N PRO A 27 -14.50 -9.66 0.35
CA PRO A 27 -15.77 -9.92 1.03
C PRO A 27 -16.67 -8.69 1.18
N ASP A 28 -17.99 -8.88 1.32
CA ASP A 28 -18.98 -7.78 1.40
C ASP A 28 -18.75 -6.81 2.59
N ASP A 29 -18.15 -7.29 3.68
CA ASP A 29 -17.87 -6.53 4.89
C ASP A 29 -16.46 -5.89 4.91
N TRP A 30 -15.69 -6.05 3.83
CA TRP A 30 -14.28 -5.64 3.76
C TRP A 30 -14.08 -4.15 3.49
N GLY A 31 -13.09 -3.54 4.14
CA GLY A 31 -12.64 -2.17 3.86
C GLY A 31 -13.64 -1.07 4.22
N THR A 32 -13.32 0.16 3.83
CA THR A 32 -14.11 1.38 4.07
C THR A 32 -14.74 1.87 2.76
N PRO A 33 -16.03 2.24 2.74
CA PRO A 33 -16.68 2.81 1.57
C PRO A 33 -16.00 4.09 1.07
N VAL A 34 -15.89 4.25 -0.25
CA VAL A 34 -15.39 5.47 -0.89
C VAL A 34 -16.53 6.26 -1.50
N THR A 35 -16.66 7.52 -1.06
CA THR A 35 -17.59 8.48 -1.66
C THR A 35 -16.84 9.29 -2.72
N TYR A 36 -17.31 9.23 -3.96
CA TYR A 36 -16.80 10.08 -5.03
C TYR A 36 -17.76 11.23 -5.33
N PRO A 37 -17.24 12.35 -5.86
CA PRO A 37 -18.05 13.45 -6.34
C PRO A 37 -19.14 13.03 -7.35
N ALA A 38 -20.25 13.77 -7.37
CA ALA A 38 -21.41 13.46 -8.21
C ALA A 38 -21.17 13.70 -9.71
N ASP A 39 -20.14 14.46 -10.06
CA ASP A 39 -19.73 14.76 -11.44
C ASP A 39 -18.81 13.68 -12.04
N VAL A 40 -18.45 12.63 -11.28
CA VAL A 40 -17.77 11.47 -11.84
C VAL A 40 -18.68 10.77 -12.85
N THR A 41 -18.22 10.69 -14.10
CA THR A 41 -19.00 10.05 -15.16
C THR A 41 -19.26 8.57 -14.85
N PRO A 42 -20.40 7.98 -15.27
CA PRO A 42 -20.68 6.56 -15.04
C PRO A 42 -19.61 5.63 -15.61
N ALA A 43 -19.03 6.00 -16.76
CA ALA A 43 -17.94 5.25 -17.38
C ALA A 43 -16.70 5.21 -16.48
N LEU A 44 -16.26 6.36 -15.96
CA LEU A 44 -15.14 6.41 -15.02
C LEU A 44 -15.47 5.69 -13.71
N ARG A 45 -16.70 5.87 -13.20
CA ARG A 45 -17.14 5.26 -11.94
C ARG A 45 -17.02 3.75 -11.93
N SER A 46 -17.21 3.10 -13.09
CA SER A 46 -17.08 1.64 -13.21
C SER A 46 -15.67 1.09 -12.97
N TYR A 47 -14.63 1.94 -13.02
CA TYR A 47 -13.24 1.57 -12.74
C TYR A 47 -12.78 2.00 -11.35
N LEU A 48 -13.64 2.67 -10.57
CA LEU A 48 -13.28 3.21 -9.27
C LEU A 48 -13.73 2.27 -8.16
N PRO A 49 -12.84 1.90 -7.22
CA PRO A 49 -13.19 0.99 -6.14
C PRO A 49 -14.29 1.59 -5.27
N THR A 50 -15.31 0.81 -4.94
CA THR A 50 -16.37 1.26 -4.04
C THR A 50 -15.96 1.19 -2.57
N ARG A 51 -14.94 0.39 -2.26
CA ARG A 51 -14.36 0.20 -0.92
C ARG A 51 -12.85 0.07 -1.01
N ILE A 52 -12.15 0.56 0.00
CA ILE A 52 -10.69 0.48 0.11
C ILE A 52 -10.27 0.11 1.53
N THR A 53 -9.11 -0.51 1.68
CA THR A 53 -8.37 -0.54 2.95
C THR A 53 -7.13 0.34 2.82
N GLY A 54 -6.64 0.85 3.94
CA GLY A 54 -5.43 1.67 3.94
C GLY A 54 -4.77 1.75 5.30
N ALA A 55 -3.46 1.99 5.29
CA ALA A 55 -2.66 2.21 6.48
C ALA A 55 -1.65 3.34 6.23
N HIS A 56 -1.41 4.13 7.27
CA HIS A 56 -0.36 5.13 7.30
C HIS A 56 0.86 4.54 8.00
N LEU A 57 1.95 4.41 7.26
CA LEU A 57 3.22 3.93 7.75
C LEU A 57 4.08 5.16 8.12
N THR A 58 3.88 5.72 9.33
CA THR A 58 4.63 6.89 9.85
C THR A 58 5.62 6.56 10.96
N ASP A 59 5.25 5.64 11.84
CA ASP A 59 6.01 5.36 13.06
C ASP A 59 6.97 4.18 12.86
N THR A 60 7.17 3.79 11.60
CA THR A 60 7.99 2.64 11.21
C THR A 60 9.26 3.14 10.54
N HIS A 61 10.39 2.55 10.92
CA HIS A 61 11.59 2.60 10.10
C HIS A 61 11.61 1.32 9.28
N LEU A 62 11.84 1.45 7.98
CA LEU A 62 11.97 0.33 7.08
C LEU A 62 13.38 0.34 6.47
N PRO A 63 14.01 -0.84 6.35
CA PRO A 63 15.23 -0.97 5.57
C PRO A 63 15.01 -0.43 4.15
N ASN A 64 15.96 0.34 3.67
CA ASN A 64 15.94 0.91 2.34
C ASN A 64 15.78 -0.18 1.27
N GLY A 65 14.98 0.12 0.23
CA GLY A 65 14.66 -0.80 -0.86
C GLY A 65 13.18 -1.19 -0.92
N ASP A 66 12.90 -2.31 -1.60
CA ASP A 66 11.54 -2.74 -1.87
C ASP A 66 10.85 -3.37 -0.65
N PHE A 67 9.54 -3.21 -0.59
CA PHE A 67 8.66 -3.87 0.36
C PHE A 67 7.54 -4.63 -0.35
N ALA A 68 6.96 -5.60 0.33
CA ALA A 68 5.87 -6.43 -0.14
C ALA A 68 4.77 -6.54 0.91
N LEU A 69 3.56 -6.76 0.41
CA LEU A 69 2.35 -6.99 1.19
C LEU A 69 1.72 -8.28 0.66
N ALA A 70 1.30 -9.16 1.58
CA ALA A 70 0.70 -10.42 1.19
C ALA A 70 -0.76 -10.17 0.81
N HIS A 71 -1.18 -10.68 -0.34
CA HIS A 71 -2.51 -10.39 -0.87
C HIS A 71 -3.63 -10.91 0.04
N ASP A 72 -3.45 -12.08 0.64
CA ASP A 72 -4.37 -12.64 1.64
C ASP A 72 -4.49 -11.73 2.87
N HIS A 73 -3.38 -11.18 3.37
CA HIS A 73 -3.41 -10.21 4.46
C HIS A 73 -4.19 -8.95 4.07
N LEU A 74 -4.06 -8.46 2.84
CA LEU A 74 -4.86 -7.31 2.37
C LEU A 74 -6.37 -7.59 2.42
N LEU A 75 -6.79 -8.84 2.26
CA LEU A 75 -8.19 -9.27 2.30
C LEU A 75 -8.70 -9.60 3.71
N THR A 76 -7.83 -9.96 4.66
CA THR A 76 -8.26 -10.41 6.01
C THR A 76 -7.91 -9.44 7.13
N SER A 77 -6.76 -8.78 7.05
CA SER A 77 -6.12 -8.09 8.17
C SER A 77 -5.77 -6.64 7.86
N GLY A 78 -5.57 -6.31 6.58
CA GLY A 78 -5.23 -4.98 6.10
C GLY A 78 -3.76 -4.82 5.71
N PRO A 79 -3.36 -3.59 5.32
CA PRO A 79 -2.03 -3.29 4.78
C PRO A 79 -0.99 -2.91 5.85
N ASP A 80 -1.26 -3.15 7.12
CA ASP A 80 -0.35 -2.88 8.24
C ASP A 80 0.78 -3.91 8.37
N HIS A 81 0.62 -5.08 7.74
CA HIS A 81 1.63 -6.14 7.73
C HIS A 81 2.56 -6.08 6.51
N VAL A 82 3.48 -5.12 6.50
CA VAL A 82 4.52 -4.99 5.48
C VAL A 82 5.70 -5.92 5.79
N TYR A 83 6.21 -6.63 4.78
CA TYR A 83 7.45 -7.41 4.90
C TYR A 83 8.41 -7.11 3.74
N ARG A 84 9.68 -7.46 3.92
CA ARG A 84 10.69 -7.26 2.88
C ARG A 84 10.74 -8.45 1.92
N SER A 85 10.75 -8.17 0.63
CA SER A 85 11.27 -9.11 -0.37
C SER A 85 12.79 -8.95 -0.43
N SER A 86 13.55 -9.96 -0.01
CA SER A 86 14.97 -9.98 -0.34
C SER A 86 15.11 -10.22 -1.84
N PRO A 87 15.88 -9.40 -2.58
CA PRO A 87 16.20 -9.73 -3.96
C PRO A 87 16.85 -11.11 -4.00
N THR A 88 16.27 -12.02 -4.80
CA THR A 88 16.88 -13.32 -5.02
C THR A 88 18.14 -13.09 -5.85
N PRO A 89 19.34 -13.48 -5.38
CA PRO A 89 20.55 -13.31 -6.18
C PRO A 89 20.41 -14.15 -7.45
N SER A 90 20.60 -13.50 -8.61
CA SER A 90 20.67 -14.12 -9.93
C SER A 90 21.88 -15.02 -10.11
#